data_AF-A0A956Z035-F1
#
_entry.id   AF-A0A956Z035-F1
#
_cell.length_a   1.000
_cell.length_b   1.000
_cell.length_c   1.000
_cell.angle_alpha   90.00
_cell.angle_beta   90.00
_cell.angle_gamma   90.00
#
_symmetry.space_group_name_H-M   'P 1'
#
loop_
_entity.id
_entity.type
_entity.pdbx_description
1 polymer ?
#
loop_
_entity_poly.entity_id
_entity_poly.type
_entity_poly.pdbx_seq_one_letter_code
_entity_poly.pdbx_strand_id
1 'polypeptide(L)'
;MPVSFAMYVLGHSVAIWTFVAFYAQYQRRILGNLAQPVMLLSLSVVEWATFSAVEIAIPVPELKFVSHNLKYIGMLGASVTGLLFVLYYVNKNDGLTRRRLNLLLTMPAITLVMAVTNPFHHLMWSDLRLVSFGEVVAVQETLGLWGWVYVFYAFIIIFAALIILFQYLRN
;
A
#
# COMPACT_ATOMS: atom_id res chain seq x y z
N MET A 1 -15.85 5.28 -15.43
CA MET A 1 -14.86 4.55 -16.26
C MET A 1 -15.36 3.13 -16.48
N PRO A 2 -15.11 2.52 -17.64
CA PRO A 2 -15.51 1.12 -17.88
C PRO A 2 -14.67 0.14 -17.04
N VAL A 3 -15.27 -0.95 -16.60
CA VAL A 3 -14.63 -2.01 -15.77
C VAL A 3 -13.38 -2.56 -16.43
N SER A 4 -13.47 -2.78 -17.75
CA SER A 4 -12.37 -3.26 -18.57
C SER A 4 -11.13 -2.38 -18.44
N PHE A 5 -11.29 -1.06 -18.45
CA PHE A 5 -10.16 -0.14 -18.31
C PHE A 5 -9.47 -0.28 -16.94
N ALA A 6 -10.23 -0.36 -15.85
CA ALA A 6 -9.66 -0.57 -14.52
C ALA A 6 -8.90 -1.90 -14.44
N MET A 7 -9.47 -2.98 -14.99
CA MET A 7 -8.81 -4.29 -15.05
C MET A 7 -7.52 -4.26 -15.88
N TYR A 8 -7.52 -3.56 -17.02
CA TYR A 8 -6.31 -3.40 -17.82
C TYR A 8 -5.22 -2.68 -17.03
N VAL A 9 -5.54 -1.56 -16.37
CA VAL A 9 -4.56 -0.80 -15.57
C VAL A 9 -3.98 -1.66 -14.44
N LEU A 10 -4.84 -2.37 -13.69
CA LEU A 10 -4.40 -3.23 -12.59
C LEU A 10 -3.56 -4.41 -13.09
N GLY A 11 -3.96 -5.06 -14.19
CA GLY A 11 -3.19 -6.15 -14.80
C GLY A 11 -1.80 -5.71 -15.28
N HIS A 12 -1.70 -4.56 -15.94
CA HIS A 12 -0.40 -4.00 -16.33
C HIS A 12 0.45 -3.62 -15.11
N SER A 13 -0.18 -3.05 -14.08
CA SER A 13 0.51 -2.73 -12.83
C SER A 13 1.11 -3.98 -12.18
N VAL A 14 0.34 -5.06 -12.06
CA VAL A 14 0.83 -6.35 -11.54
C VAL A 14 2.01 -6.85 -12.37
N ALA A 15 1.91 -6.84 -13.70
CA ALA A 15 3.00 -7.30 -14.57
C ALA A 15 4.28 -6.47 -14.41
N ILE A 16 4.16 -5.14 -14.49
CA ILE A 16 5.30 -4.20 -14.39
C ILE A 16 5.97 -4.34 -13.02
N TRP A 17 5.20 -4.29 -11.93
CA TRP A 17 5.77 -4.31 -10.58
C TRP A 17 6.30 -5.69 -10.20
N THR A 18 5.73 -6.78 -10.71
CA THR A 18 6.33 -8.12 -10.58
C THR A 18 7.68 -8.19 -11.28
N PHE A 19 7.77 -7.65 -12.50
CA PHE A 19 9.03 -7.56 -13.23
C PHE A 19 10.07 -6.73 -12.46
N VAL A 20 9.69 -5.54 -11.95
CA VAL A 20 10.60 -4.69 -11.16
C VAL A 20 11.06 -5.40 -9.88
N ALA A 21 10.16 -6.09 -9.17
CA ALA A 21 10.53 -6.86 -7.97
C ALA A 21 11.56 -7.94 -8.29
N PHE A 22 11.31 -8.74 -9.34
CA PHE A 22 12.22 -9.78 -9.79
C PHE A 22 13.55 -9.20 -10.27
N TYR A 23 13.52 -8.14 -11.09
CA TYR A 23 14.70 -7.49 -11.63
C TYR A 23 15.57 -6.87 -10.52
N ALA A 24 14.97 -6.23 -9.52
CA ALA A 24 15.68 -5.70 -8.36
C ALA A 24 16.41 -6.81 -7.59
N GLN A 25 15.75 -7.96 -7.38
CA GLN A 25 16.36 -9.11 -6.71
C GLN A 25 17.45 -9.77 -7.55
N TYR A 26 17.26 -9.86 -8.86
CA TYR A 26 18.25 -10.38 -9.80
C TYR A 26 19.51 -9.48 -9.82
N GLN A 27 19.31 -8.16 -9.85
CA GLN A 27 20.39 -7.16 -9.85
C GLN A 27 20.88 -6.77 -8.44
N ARG A 28 20.57 -7.55 -7.40
CA ARG A 28 20.94 -7.23 -6.01
C ARG A 28 22.44 -7.00 -5.78
N ARG A 29 23.30 -7.60 -6.60
CA ARG A 29 24.76 -7.39 -6.54
C ARG A 29 25.18 -5.98 -6.98
N ILE A 30 24.44 -5.38 -7.91
CA ILE A 30 24.69 -4.02 -8.42
C ILE A 30 23.96 -2.99 -7.56
N LEU A 31 22.70 -3.25 -7.23
CA LEU A 31 21.86 -2.35 -6.42
C LEU A 31 22.22 -2.33 -4.94
N GLY A 32 22.94 -3.34 -4.45
CA GLY A 32 23.31 -3.48 -3.05
C GLY A 32 22.09 -3.40 -2.13
N ASN A 33 22.16 -2.52 -1.13
CA ASN A 33 21.12 -2.38 -0.13
C ASN A 33 19.81 -1.78 -0.65
N LEU A 34 19.81 -1.14 -1.84
CA LEU A 34 18.60 -0.58 -2.45
C LEU A 34 17.66 -1.67 -3.01
N ALA A 35 18.19 -2.86 -3.32
CA ALA A 35 17.41 -3.94 -3.92
C ALA A 35 16.20 -4.35 -3.06
N GLN A 36 16.39 -4.46 -1.74
CA GLN A 36 15.35 -4.94 -0.83
C GLN A 36 14.19 -3.93 -0.69
N PRO A 37 14.39 -2.63 -0.44
CA PRO A 37 13.31 -1.65 -0.44
C PRO A 37 12.54 -1.59 -1.76
N VAL A 38 13.23 -1.65 -2.91
CA VAL A 38 12.59 -1.67 -4.24
C VAL A 38 11.71 -2.91 -4.38
N MET A 39 12.24 -4.10 -4.05
CA MET A 39 11.49 -5.35 -4.13
C MET A 39 10.24 -5.31 -3.23
N LEU A 40 10.38 -4.86 -1.97
CA LEU A 40 9.27 -4.80 -1.01
C LEU A 40 8.20 -3.78 -1.42
N LEU A 41 8.60 -2.62 -1.94
CA LEU A 41 7.67 -1.64 -2.49
C LEU A 41 6.92 -2.21 -3.68
N SER A 42 7.62 -2.82 -4.63
CA SER A 42 7.01 -3.47 -5.79
C SER A 42 6.02 -4.57 -5.38
N LEU A 43 6.38 -5.42 -4.43
CA LEU A 43 5.49 -6.48 -3.93
C LEU A 43 4.25 -5.91 -3.23
N SER A 44 4.40 -4.80 -2.50
CA SER A 44 3.26 -4.10 -1.87
C SER A 44 2.28 -3.59 -2.93
N VAL A 45 2.78 -3.06 -4.04
CA VAL A 45 1.94 -2.61 -5.17
C VAL A 45 1.29 -3.79 -5.90
N VAL A 46 2.03 -4.89 -6.13
CA VAL A 46 1.48 -6.11 -6.74
C VAL A 46 0.32 -6.66 -5.89
N GLU A 47 0.53 -6.77 -4.58
CA GLU A 47 -0.48 -7.25 -3.63
C GLU A 47 -1.75 -6.39 -3.71
N TRP A 48 -1.59 -5.07 -3.57
CA TRP A 48 -2.71 -4.13 -3.60
C TRP A 48 -3.46 -4.18 -4.94
N ALA A 49 -2.73 -4.18 -6.05
CA ALA A 49 -3.31 -4.21 -7.38
C ALA A 49 -4.06 -5.53 -7.66
N THR A 50 -3.52 -6.64 -7.16
CA THR A 50 -4.14 -7.97 -7.29
C THR A 50 -5.47 -8.01 -6.56
N PHE A 51 -5.50 -7.66 -5.28
CA PHE A 51 -6.75 -7.71 -4.52
C PHE A 51 -7.75 -6.63 -4.92
N SER A 52 -7.28 -5.50 -5.47
CA SER A 52 -8.15 -4.52 -6.12
C SER A 52 -8.82 -5.10 -7.37
N ALA A 53 -8.09 -5.85 -8.20
CA ALA A 53 -8.66 -6.50 -9.38
C ALA A 53 -9.65 -7.60 -8.97
N VAL A 54 -9.32 -8.38 -7.94
CA VAL A 54 -10.21 -9.41 -7.39
C VAL A 54 -11.51 -8.79 -6.86
N GLU A 55 -11.43 -7.69 -6.09
CA GLU A 55 -12.62 -6.99 -5.59
C GLU A 55 -13.55 -6.53 -6.71
N ILE A 56 -13.00 -6.01 -7.82
CA ILE A 56 -13.78 -5.58 -8.98
C ILE A 56 -14.39 -6.79 -9.70
N ALA A 57 -13.64 -7.88 -9.87
CA ALA A 57 -14.02 -9.04 -10.67
C ALA A 57 -15.10 -9.91 -10.01
N ILE A 58 -15.03 -10.06 -8.68
CA ILE A 58 -15.90 -10.99 -7.97
C ILE A 58 -17.28 -10.37 -7.76
N PRO A 59 -18.39 -11.08 -8.12
CA PRO A 59 -19.75 -10.59 -7.87
C PRO A 59 -20.24 -10.87 -6.44
N VAL A 60 -19.57 -11.77 -5.72
CA VAL A 60 -19.97 -12.23 -4.38
C VAL A 60 -19.68 -11.14 -3.32
N PRO A 61 -20.70 -10.62 -2.62
CA PRO A 61 -20.56 -9.56 -1.63
C PRO A 61 -19.51 -9.82 -0.55
N GLU A 62 -19.51 -11.01 0.04
CA GLU A 62 -18.64 -11.38 1.16
C GLU A 62 -17.17 -11.36 0.73
N LEU A 63 -16.89 -11.86 -0.48
CA LEU A 63 -15.55 -11.89 -1.05
C LEU A 63 -15.05 -10.50 -1.47
N LYS A 64 -15.95 -9.54 -1.74
CA LYS A 64 -15.55 -8.13 -1.93
C LYS A 64 -14.98 -7.55 -0.65
N PHE A 65 -15.63 -7.74 0.50
CA PHE A 65 -15.11 -7.25 1.78
C PHE A 65 -13.80 -7.94 2.19
N VAL A 66 -13.67 -9.25 1.94
CA VAL A 66 -12.41 -9.96 2.18
C VAL A 66 -11.28 -9.40 1.30
N SER A 67 -11.52 -9.25 0.00
CA SER A 67 -10.53 -8.69 -0.94
C SER A 67 -10.19 -7.24 -0.58
N HIS A 68 -11.19 -6.48 -0.15
CA HIS A 68 -11.02 -5.12 0.34
C HIS A 68 -10.13 -5.06 1.59
N ASN A 69 -10.28 -5.97 2.55
CA ASN A 69 -9.36 -6.03 3.70
C ASN A 69 -7.96 -6.48 3.29
N LEU A 70 -7.85 -7.41 2.34
CA LEU A 70 -6.56 -7.93 1.89
C LEU A 70 -5.74 -6.87 1.18
N LYS A 71 -6.30 -6.12 0.22
CA LYS A 71 -5.57 -5.03 -0.48
C LYS A 71 -4.98 -3.98 0.46
N TYR A 72 -5.53 -3.81 1.67
CA TYR A 72 -4.95 -2.88 2.64
C TYR A 72 -3.54 -3.33 3.07
N ILE A 73 -3.21 -4.62 3.08
CA ILE A 73 -1.87 -5.09 3.45
C ILE A 73 -0.81 -4.41 2.56
N GLY A 74 -0.98 -4.45 1.24
CA GLY A 74 -0.09 -3.81 0.28
C GLY A 74 -0.17 -2.28 0.32
N MET A 75 -1.36 -1.70 0.49
CA MET A 75 -1.50 -0.24 0.63
C MET A 75 -0.74 0.30 1.85
N LEU A 76 -0.90 -0.36 3.01
CA LEU A 76 -0.22 0.00 4.25
C LEU A 76 1.29 -0.27 4.14
N GLY A 77 1.68 -1.39 3.54
CA GLY A 77 3.07 -1.76 3.28
C GLY A 77 3.78 -0.74 2.40
N ALA A 78 3.15 -0.34 1.28
CA ALA A 78 3.69 0.58 0.29
C ALA A 78 4.09 1.93 0.91
N SER A 79 3.33 2.40 1.91
CA SER A 79 3.62 3.65 2.61
C SER A 79 4.99 3.59 3.31
N VAL A 80 5.25 2.51 4.07
CA VAL A 80 6.53 2.35 4.78
C VAL A 80 7.66 2.01 3.81
N THR A 81 7.45 1.06 2.90
CA THR A 81 8.49 0.64 1.95
C THR A 81 8.86 1.73 0.97
N GLY A 82 7.94 2.65 0.66
CA GLY A 82 8.20 3.85 -0.15
C GLY A 82 9.18 4.81 0.53
N LEU A 83 9.00 5.08 1.82
CA LEU A 83 9.97 5.87 2.59
C LEU A 83 11.33 5.16 2.68
N LEU A 84 11.32 3.85 2.92
CA LEU A 84 12.56 3.06 2.92
C LEU A 84 13.27 3.16 1.57
N PHE A 85 12.55 3.00 0.46
CA PHE A 85 13.10 3.16 -0.88
C PHE A 85 13.82 4.50 -1.03
N VAL A 86 13.18 5.61 -0.66
CA VAL A 86 13.80 6.94 -0.75
C VAL A 86 15.05 7.05 0.13
N LEU A 87 14.99 6.61 1.39
CA LEU A 87 16.12 6.67 2.32
C LEU A 87 17.35 5.92 1.78
N TYR A 88 17.14 4.72 1.22
CA TYR A 88 18.22 3.94 0.63
C TYR A 88 18.67 4.51 -0.73
N TYR A 89 17.76 5.09 -1.51
CA TYR A 89 18.09 5.71 -2.79
C TYR A 89 19.03 6.91 -2.62
N VAL A 90 18.79 7.75 -1.61
CA VAL A 90 19.63 8.92 -1.31
C VAL A 90 20.79 8.62 -0.34
N ASN A 91 21.01 7.35 0.01
CA ASN A 91 22.00 6.89 1.00
C ASN A 91 21.89 7.60 2.38
N LYS A 92 20.67 7.95 2.82
CA LYS A 92 20.39 8.54 4.16
C LYS A 92 19.79 7.52 5.12
N ASN A 93 20.17 6.26 5.00
CA ASN A 93 19.66 5.15 5.80
C ASN A 93 20.42 4.93 7.13
N ASP A 94 21.47 5.70 7.44
CA ASP A 94 22.25 5.57 8.69
C ASP A 94 21.40 5.77 9.96
N GLY A 95 20.36 6.59 9.86
CA GLY A 95 19.41 6.81 10.94
C GLY A 95 18.41 5.67 11.13
N LEU A 96 18.32 4.69 10.24
CA LEU A 96 17.30 3.65 10.27
C LEU A 96 17.68 2.49 11.20
N THR A 97 17.48 2.70 12.50
CA THR A 97 17.67 1.63 13.48
C THR A 97 16.48 0.66 13.49
N ARG A 98 16.69 -0.58 13.97
CA ARG A 98 15.60 -1.56 14.18
C ARG A 98 14.43 -0.98 14.99
N ARG A 99 14.72 -0.14 15.98
CA ARG A 99 13.69 0.53 16.79
C ARG A 99 12.83 1.48 15.95
N ARG A 100 13.45 2.30 15.09
CA ARG A 100 12.70 3.22 14.22
C ARG A 100 11.89 2.46 13.16
N LEU A 101 12.46 1.41 12.59
CA LEU A 101 11.74 0.54 11.66
C LEU A 101 10.52 -0.11 12.32
N ASN A 102 10.67 -0.64 13.55
CA ASN A 102 9.55 -1.22 14.29
C ASN A 102 8.45 -0.19 14.57
N LEU A 103 8.82 1.05 14.91
CA LEU A 103 7.86 2.14 15.11
C LEU A 103 7.09 2.46 13.82
N LEU A 104 7.78 2.51 12.68
CA LEU A 104 7.14 2.71 11.37
C LEU A 104 6.18 1.57 11.00
N LEU A 105 6.51 0.32 11.38
CA LEU A 105 5.67 -0.85 11.10
C LEU A 105 4.52 -1.02 12.11
N THR A 106 4.64 -0.46 13.32
CA THR A 106 3.62 -0.57 14.35
C THR A 106 2.30 0.05 13.90
N MET A 107 2.36 1.22 13.25
CA MET A 107 1.14 1.91 12.82
C MET A 107 0.36 1.13 11.72
N PRO A 108 0.99 0.65 10.63
CA PRO A 108 0.38 -0.32 9.70
C PRO A 108 -0.16 -1.58 10.37
N ALA A 109 0.58 -2.17 11.31
CA ALA A 109 0.15 -3.40 11.97
C ALA A 109 -1.13 -3.19 12.80
N ILE A 110 -1.19 -2.11 13.59
CA ILE A 110 -2.40 -1.76 14.33
C ILE A 110 -3.54 -1.46 13.37
N THR A 111 -3.26 -0.77 12.27
CA THR A 111 -4.28 -0.44 11.26
C THR A 111 -4.87 -1.69 10.60
N LEU A 112 -4.05 -2.70 10.32
CA LEU A 112 -4.54 -3.98 9.81
C LEU A 112 -5.44 -4.69 10.83
N VAL A 113 -5.07 -4.67 12.12
CA VAL A 113 -5.93 -5.20 13.19
C VAL A 113 -7.26 -4.46 13.22
N MET A 114 -7.23 -3.12 13.25
CA MET A 114 -8.43 -2.26 13.26
C MET A 114 -9.33 -2.49 12.04
N ALA A 115 -8.75 -2.76 10.88
CA ALA A 115 -9.49 -3.11 9.66
C ALA A 115 -10.23 -4.45 9.82
N VAL A 116 -9.51 -5.51 10.22
CA VAL A 116 -10.10 -6.85 10.37
C VAL A 116 -11.13 -6.89 11.51
N THR A 117 -10.90 -6.15 12.60
CA THR A 117 -11.83 -6.08 13.73
C THR A 117 -12.90 -4.99 13.57
N ASN A 118 -12.95 -4.29 12.44
CA ASN A 118 -13.87 -3.18 12.24
C ASN A 118 -15.36 -3.50 12.49
N PRO A 119 -15.88 -4.71 12.21
CA PRO A 119 -17.27 -5.05 12.53
C PRO A 119 -17.67 -4.90 14.00
N PHE A 120 -16.70 -4.86 14.93
CA PHE A 120 -16.97 -4.75 16.37
C PHE A 120 -16.96 -3.30 16.88
N HIS A 121 -16.32 -2.37 16.18
CA HIS A 121 -16.04 -1.04 16.74
C HIS A 121 -16.17 0.13 15.74
N HIS A 122 -16.20 -0.14 14.43
CA HIS A 122 -16.38 0.89 13.38
C HIS A 122 -15.37 2.05 13.43
N LEU A 123 -14.13 1.76 13.85
CA LEU A 123 -13.07 2.77 14.03
C LEU A 123 -12.24 2.95 12.76
N MET A 124 -12.02 1.87 12.02
CA MET A 124 -11.35 1.95 10.72
C MET A 124 -12.30 2.58 9.71
N TRP A 125 -13.52 2.04 9.63
CA TRP A 125 -14.60 2.54 8.79
C TRP A 125 -15.87 2.71 9.62
N SER A 126 -16.43 3.92 9.61
CA SER A 126 -17.71 4.21 10.25
C SER A 126 -18.88 3.65 9.45
N ASP A 127 -18.71 3.51 8.14
CA ASP A 127 -19.65 2.89 7.23
C ASP A 127 -18.88 2.15 6.13
N LEU A 128 -19.25 0.90 5.86
CA LEU A 128 -18.63 0.05 4.85
C LEU A 128 -19.74 -0.73 4.14
N ARG A 129 -20.04 -0.36 2.90
CA ARG A 129 -21.21 -0.88 2.17
C ARG A 129 -20.89 -1.11 0.71
N LEU A 130 -21.68 -1.98 0.07
CA LEU A 130 -21.61 -2.16 -1.37
C LEU A 130 -22.47 -1.13 -2.07
N VAL A 131 -21.89 -0.48 -3.08
CA VAL A 131 -22.58 0.50 -3.91
C VAL A 131 -22.40 0.14 -5.37
N SER A 132 -23.50 0.22 -6.12
CA SER A 132 -23.48 -0.02 -7.56
C SER A 132 -23.20 1.27 -8.32
N PHE A 133 -22.21 1.21 -9.21
CA PHE A 133 -21.82 2.25 -10.16
C PHE A 133 -22.00 1.70 -11.58
N GLY A 134 -23.24 1.72 -12.06
CA GLY A 134 -23.60 1.08 -13.34
C GLY A 134 -23.48 -0.43 -13.23
N GLU A 135 -22.54 -1.03 -13.97
CA GLU A 135 -22.27 -2.48 -13.97
C GLU A 135 -21.31 -2.92 -12.85
N VAL A 136 -20.69 -1.97 -12.12
CA VAL A 136 -19.71 -2.29 -11.08
C VAL A 136 -20.35 -2.21 -9.71
N VAL A 137 -20.26 -3.28 -8.94
CA VAL A 137 -20.49 -3.24 -7.49
C VAL A 137 -19.15 -3.05 -6.80
N ALA A 138 -18.96 -1.95 -6.08
CA ALA A 138 -17.72 -1.64 -5.36
C ALA A 138 -17.97 -1.47 -3.87
N VAL A 139 -16.94 -1.69 -3.05
CA VAL A 139 -16.99 -1.34 -1.63
C VAL A 139 -16.81 0.18 -1.51
N GLN A 140 -17.83 0.86 -1.00
CA GLN A 140 -17.74 2.25 -0.57
C GLN A 140 -17.47 2.28 0.93
N GLU A 141 -16.46 3.04 1.31
CA GLU A 141 -16.02 3.19 2.69
C GLU A 141 -16.16 4.65 3.13
N THR A 142 -16.56 4.85 4.39
CA THR A 142 -16.47 6.12 5.09
C THR A 142 -15.48 5.95 6.23
N LEU A 143 -14.43 6.78 6.26
CA LEU A 143 -13.38 6.67 7.25
C LEU A 143 -13.91 6.94 8.66
N GLY A 144 -13.67 5.99 9.56
CA GLY A 144 -13.84 6.18 10.99
C GLY A 144 -12.66 6.93 11.60
N LEU A 145 -12.68 7.10 12.93
CA LEU A 145 -11.65 7.83 13.66
C LEU A 145 -10.23 7.29 13.40
N TRP A 146 -10.04 5.97 13.52
CA TRP A 146 -8.74 5.34 13.27
C TRP A 146 -8.33 5.43 11.80
N GLY A 147 -9.28 5.31 10.88
CA GLY A 147 -9.05 5.52 9.45
C GLY A 147 -8.39 6.88 9.18
N TRP A 148 -8.90 7.95 9.79
CA TRP A 148 -8.29 9.28 9.71
C TRP A 148 -6.90 9.33 10.34
N VAL A 149 -6.68 8.72 11.51
CA VAL A 149 -5.34 8.66 12.14
C VAL A 149 -4.33 8.02 11.20
N TYR A 150 -4.71 6.90 10.55
CA TYR A 150 -3.84 6.26 9.56
C TYR A 150 -3.58 7.16 8.34
N VAL A 151 -4.60 7.85 7.83
CA VAL A 151 -4.43 8.81 6.72
C VAL A 151 -3.42 9.90 7.07
N PHE A 152 -3.53 10.51 8.25
CA PHE A 152 -2.54 11.49 8.72
C PHE A 152 -1.14 10.90 8.80
N TYR A 153 -1.00 9.70 9.34
CA TYR A 153 0.27 8.98 9.38
C TYR A 153 0.86 8.77 7.96
N ALA A 154 0.06 8.26 7.02
CA ALA A 154 0.50 8.01 5.65
C ALA A 154 0.96 9.30 4.95
N PHE A 155 0.23 10.40 5.14
CA PHE A 155 0.65 11.70 4.61
C PHE A 155 1.98 12.17 5.20
N ILE A 156 2.19 12.05 6.52
CA ILE A 156 3.48 12.39 7.15
C ILE A 156 4.63 11.59 6.51
N ILE A 157 4.43 10.29 6.31
CA ILE A 157 5.42 9.40 5.69
C ILE A 157 5.73 9.81 4.25
N ILE A 158 4.70 10.07 3.44
CA ILE A 158 4.85 10.51 2.05
C ILE A 158 5.54 11.88 1.99
N PHE A 159 5.11 12.86 2.79
CA PHE A 159 5.74 14.18 2.83
C PHE A 159 7.19 14.11 3.28
N ALA A 160 7.52 13.29 4.29
CA ALA A 160 8.90 13.07 4.70
C ALA A 160 9.74 12.51 3.55
N ALA A 161 9.24 11.50 2.84
CA ALA A 161 9.92 10.92 1.67
C ALA A 161 10.14 11.97 0.57
N LEU A 162 9.12 12.77 0.24
CA LEU A 162 9.22 13.83 -0.77
C LEU A 162 10.20 14.93 -0.37
N ILE A 163 10.19 15.37 0.89
CA ILE A 163 11.14 16.38 1.40
C ILE A 163 12.58 15.87 1.31
N ILE A 164 12.82 14.62 1.72
CA ILE A 164 14.16 14.01 1.65
C ILE A 164 14.63 13.93 0.20
N LEU A 165 13.77 13.50 -0.72
CA LEU A 165 14.09 13.41 -2.13
C LEU A 165 14.36 14.80 -2.74
N PHE A 166 13.52 15.79 -2.42
CA PHE A 166 13.69 17.16 -2.90
C PHE A 166 15.00 17.79 -2.42
N GLN A 167 15.36 17.60 -1.15
CA GLN A 167 16.64 18.06 -0.62
C GLN A 167 17.84 17.40 -1.30
N TYR A 168 17.72 16.12 -1.68
CA TYR A 168 18.76 15.43 -2.42
C TYR A 168 18.93 15.97 -3.84
N LEU A 169 17.83 16.26 -4.54
CA LEU A 169 17.86 16.79 -5.92
C LEU A 169 18.32 18.25 -6.02
N ARG A 170 18.20 19.03 -4.94
CA ARG A 170 18.63 20.43 -4.90
C ARG A 170 20.14 20.58 -4.71
N ASN A 171 20.78 19.60 -4.07
CA ASN A 171 22.22 19.60 -3.78
C ASN A 171 23.01 18.98 -4.92
#